data_AF-A0A6G1R351-F1
#
_entry.id   AF-A0A6G1R351-F1
#
_cell.length_a   1.000
_cell.length_b   1.000
_cell.length_c   1.000
_cell.angle_alpha   90.00
_cell.angle_beta   90.00
_cell.angle_gamma   90.00
#
_symmetry.space_group_name_H-M   'P 1'
#
loop_
_entity.id
_entity.type
_entity.pdbx_description
1 polymer ?
#
loop_
_entity_poly.entity_id
_entity_poly.type
_entity_poly.pdbx_seq_one_letter_code
_entity_poly.pdbx_strand_id
1 'polypeptide(L)'
;ASLPLKMADEADGGPGAARAAGGGVLVPPLERATWCDERFNFQATFLQCLAKHVPNIYSAEMDPLLEKQEEMVQAAILYPLECYLFGEDPDMFLEKLQQSGTSQLCGKVFKGGETTYSCRDCAVDPTCVLCMDCFQNSIHKNHRYKMHSSTGGGFCDCGDTEAWKAGPLCTKHEPGASGSAKENSECQLNEEIMEHSRRVFPSVIKYIVDMLIWEEEKELPPELTLSREKVDSYYCVLFNDEHHSYDHVIYSLQRALGCELGEAQLHTTAIDKEGRRAVKAGHFASCQEAKEEIKRHSENVSQRPLHVEVLHADVMAHQKFALRLGSWLNKLMSYSSDFRQIFCQICLREEAGSEKPCFISKLMLWDAKLHKGARKVLHELIFSSFFMEMQYKKLFAVEFVKYYKALQKEYINDDHDRVLSVTALSVQMFTVPTLARHLIEEQNVIARSE
;
A
#
# COMPACT_ATOMS: atom_id res chain seq x y z
N ALA A 1 21.02 45.81 -51.93
CA ALA A 1 19.85 46.65 -52.28
C ALA A 1 19.02 46.80 -51.01
N SER A 2 19.25 47.88 -50.24
CA SER A 2 18.38 49.09 -50.20
C SER A 2 17.50 49.02 -48.94
N LEU A 3 17.97 49.56 -47.80
CA LEU A 3 17.64 50.91 -47.26
C LEU A 3 16.38 50.88 -46.33
N PRO A 4 16.19 51.86 -45.41
CA PRO A 4 16.33 51.64 -43.97
C PRO A 4 15.04 51.86 -43.14
N LEU A 5 15.22 51.73 -41.82
CA LEU A 5 14.31 52.08 -40.72
C LEU A 5 13.49 53.38 -40.93
N LYS A 6 12.21 53.31 -40.53
CA LYS A 6 11.40 54.43 -40.07
C LYS A 6 10.74 54.06 -38.74
N MET A 7 11.03 54.84 -37.70
CA MET A 7 10.26 54.93 -36.46
C MET A 7 9.16 55.99 -36.61
N ALA A 8 7.98 55.71 -36.06
CA ALA A 8 6.94 56.63 -35.56
C ALA A 8 5.86 55.71 -34.95
N ASP A 9 5.78 55.57 -33.64
CA ASP A 9 5.14 56.43 -32.62
C ASP A 9 3.80 55.84 -32.14
N GLU A 10 3.72 55.82 -30.82
CA GLU A 10 2.70 55.41 -29.83
C GLU A 10 1.22 55.39 -30.24
N ALA A 11 0.51 54.33 -29.83
CA ALA A 11 -0.81 54.46 -29.18
C ALA A 11 -1.15 53.21 -28.33
N ASP A 12 -1.65 53.53 -27.14
CA ASP A 12 -2.09 52.73 -26.00
C ASP A 12 -3.22 51.71 -26.29
N GLY A 13 -3.27 50.64 -25.48
CA GLY A 13 -4.35 49.64 -25.53
C GLY A 13 -3.93 48.24 -25.07
N GLY A 14 -3.92 47.99 -23.74
CA GLY A 14 -3.79 46.63 -23.21
C GLY A 14 -4.98 45.73 -23.56
N PRO A 15 -4.79 44.40 -23.62
CA PRO A 15 -5.60 43.56 -22.73
C PRO A 15 -4.88 42.31 -22.17
N GLY A 16 -5.22 42.02 -20.90
CA GLY A 16 -5.66 40.69 -20.46
C GLY A 16 -4.73 39.50 -20.68
N ALA A 17 -4.00 39.14 -19.63
CA ALA A 17 -3.38 37.82 -19.49
C ALA A 17 -4.46 36.72 -19.40
N ALA A 18 -4.70 36.02 -20.51
CA ALA A 18 -5.42 34.76 -20.50
C ALA A 18 -4.44 33.60 -20.26
N ARG A 19 -4.53 32.99 -19.09
CA ARG A 19 -3.85 31.73 -18.74
C ARG A 19 -4.31 30.63 -19.68
N ALA A 20 -3.37 30.04 -20.41
CA ALA A 20 -3.58 28.81 -21.17
C ALA A 20 -3.89 27.65 -20.22
N ALA A 21 -5.04 27.02 -20.41
CA ALA A 21 -5.40 25.75 -19.78
C ALA A 21 -4.49 24.64 -20.33
N GLY A 22 -3.72 23.99 -19.45
CA GLY A 22 -2.95 22.80 -19.76
C GLY A 22 -3.88 21.60 -19.93
N GLY A 23 -3.83 20.96 -21.10
CA GLY A 23 -4.67 19.83 -21.48
C GLY A 23 -4.41 18.60 -20.62
N GLY A 24 -5.49 18.08 -20.03
CA GLY A 24 -5.53 16.73 -19.47
C GLY A 24 -5.46 15.70 -20.59
N VAL A 25 -4.69 14.64 -20.36
CA VAL A 25 -4.60 13.47 -21.25
C VAL A 25 -5.93 12.73 -21.18
N LEU A 26 -6.77 12.88 -22.20
CA LEU A 26 -7.99 12.11 -22.40
C LEU A 26 -7.61 10.66 -22.75
N VAL A 27 -7.87 9.73 -21.84
CA VAL A 27 -7.86 8.29 -22.12
C VAL A 27 -8.95 7.98 -23.16
N PRO A 28 -8.71 7.14 -24.19
CA PRO A 28 -9.70 6.85 -25.21
C PRO A 28 -11.00 6.25 -24.62
N PRO A 29 -12.19 6.55 -25.18
CA PRO A 29 -13.49 6.05 -24.69
C PRO A 29 -13.63 4.51 -24.60
N LEU A 30 -12.73 3.76 -25.24
CA LEU A 30 -12.84 2.32 -25.43
C LEU A 30 -12.61 1.50 -24.14
N GLU A 31 -11.79 1.98 -23.20
CA GLU A 31 -11.46 1.23 -21.97
C GLU A 31 -12.46 1.47 -20.82
N ARG A 32 -13.19 2.60 -20.80
CA ARG A 32 -14.33 2.79 -19.88
C ARG A 32 -15.44 1.77 -20.16
N ALA A 33 -15.61 1.37 -21.42
CA ALA A 33 -16.70 0.48 -21.84
C ALA A 33 -16.50 -0.99 -21.41
N THR A 34 -15.28 -1.44 -21.09
CA THR A 34 -15.05 -2.85 -20.76
C THR A 34 -15.60 -3.26 -19.41
N TRP A 35 -15.75 -2.32 -18.46
CA TRP A 35 -16.12 -2.64 -17.08
C TRP A 35 -17.62 -2.62 -16.78
N CYS A 36 -18.44 -2.09 -17.71
CA CYS A 36 -19.84 -1.74 -17.45
C CYS A 36 -20.89 -2.63 -18.14
N ASP A 37 -20.54 -3.84 -18.61
CA ASP A 37 -21.50 -4.78 -19.22
C ASP A 37 -22.24 -5.61 -18.11
N GLU A 38 -23.47 -6.07 -18.33
CA GLU A 38 -24.21 -6.91 -17.37
C GLU A 38 -23.80 -8.40 -17.44
N ARG A 39 -23.15 -8.85 -18.52
CA ARG A 39 -22.51 -10.18 -18.62
C ARG A 39 -21.08 -10.21 -18.07
N PHE A 40 -20.70 -9.16 -17.37
CA PHE A 40 -19.34 -8.84 -16.99
C PHE A 40 -18.87 -9.62 -15.77
N ASN A 41 -17.84 -10.45 -15.97
CA ASN A 41 -17.07 -11.00 -14.87
C ASN A 41 -15.97 -10.01 -14.50
N PHE A 42 -16.23 -9.17 -13.50
CA PHE A 42 -15.27 -8.18 -13.00
C PHE A 42 -13.91 -8.81 -12.69
N GLN A 43 -13.89 -9.96 -12.02
CA GLN A 43 -12.65 -10.61 -11.61
C GLN A 43 -11.78 -11.00 -12.81
N ALA A 44 -12.39 -11.59 -13.85
CA ALA A 44 -11.66 -12.01 -15.04
C ALA A 44 -11.06 -10.81 -15.80
N THR A 45 -11.85 -9.74 -16.01
CA THR A 45 -11.37 -8.52 -16.68
C THR A 45 -10.32 -7.80 -15.84
N PHE A 46 -10.49 -7.78 -14.53
CA PHE A 46 -9.49 -7.23 -13.60
C PHE A 46 -8.16 -7.93 -13.74
N LEU A 47 -8.14 -9.26 -13.61
CA LEU A 47 -6.91 -10.04 -13.73
C LEU A 47 -6.27 -9.91 -15.12
N GLN A 48 -7.07 -9.87 -16.19
CA GLN A 48 -6.57 -9.65 -17.54
C GLN A 48 -5.93 -8.26 -17.72
N CYS A 49 -6.53 -7.22 -17.14
CA CYS A 49 -5.96 -5.88 -17.11
C CYS A 49 -4.61 -5.89 -16.38
N LEU A 50 -4.55 -6.50 -15.20
CA LEU A 50 -3.31 -6.59 -14.42
C LEU A 50 -2.23 -7.33 -15.18
N ALA A 51 -2.53 -8.51 -15.73
CA ALA A 51 -1.58 -9.32 -16.50
C ALA A 51 -1.01 -8.56 -17.71
N LYS A 52 -1.80 -7.70 -18.34
CA LYS A 52 -1.37 -6.86 -19.47
C LYS A 52 -0.49 -5.69 -19.05
N HIS A 53 -0.84 -5.00 -17.97
CA HIS A 53 -0.24 -3.70 -17.65
C HIS A 53 0.89 -3.81 -16.62
N VAL A 54 0.75 -4.63 -15.57
CA VAL A 54 1.66 -4.67 -14.42
C VAL A 54 3.12 -5.00 -14.81
N PRO A 55 3.40 -6.04 -15.61
CA PRO A 55 4.78 -6.36 -15.99
C PRO A 55 5.49 -5.24 -16.75
N ASN A 56 4.75 -4.50 -17.59
CA ASN A 56 5.33 -3.41 -18.38
C ASN A 56 5.66 -2.20 -17.49
N ILE A 57 4.79 -1.90 -16.52
CA ILE A 57 4.96 -0.75 -15.63
C ILE A 57 6.14 -0.97 -14.66
N TYR A 58 6.25 -2.17 -14.09
CA TYR A 58 7.30 -2.52 -13.13
C TYR A 58 8.46 -3.32 -13.75
N SER A 59 8.74 -3.08 -15.04
CA SER A 59 9.76 -3.82 -15.80
C SER A 59 11.20 -3.51 -15.39
N ALA A 60 11.47 -2.35 -14.79
CA ALA A 60 12.81 -1.87 -14.42
C ALA A 60 12.98 -1.78 -12.89
N GLU A 61 13.31 -2.90 -12.23
CA GLU A 61 13.43 -2.94 -10.77
C GLU A 61 14.79 -2.48 -10.24
N MET A 62 15.85 -2.57 -11.03
CA MET A 62 17.20 -2.17 -10.61
C MET A 62 17.35 -0.65 -10.46
N ASP A 63 16.70 0.11 -11.35
CA ASP A 63 16.71 1.57 -11.36
C ASP A 63 15.29 2.10 -11.71
N PRO A 64 14.37 2.06 -10.74
CA PRO A 64 12.97 2.40 -10.99
C PRO A 64 12.78 3.93 -11.06
N LEU A 65 12.21 4.41 -12.17
CA LEU A 65 11.68 5.77 -12.27
C LEU A 65 10.32 5.85 -11.57
N LEU A 66 10.33 6.03 -10.25
CA LEU A 66 9.14 5.94 -9.39
C LEU A 66 7.98 6.84 -9.83
N GLU A 67 8.25 8.10 -10.19
CA GLU A 67 7.21 9.05 -10.64
C GLU A 67 6.52 8.56 -11.91
N LYS A 68 7.30 8.06 -12.88
CA LYS A 68 6.78 7.50 -14.12
C LYS A 68 5.99 6.21 -13.87
N GLN A 69 6.46 5.35 -12.97
CA GLN A 69 5.74 4.13 -12.58
C GLN A 69 4.37 4.50 -12.00
N GLU A 70 4.31 5.48 -11.10
CA GLU A 70 3.07 5.94 -10.49
C GLU A 70 2.11 6.55 -11.52
N GLU A 71 2.60 7.40 -12.43
CA GLU A 71 1.78 7.94 -13.53
C GLU A 71 1.18 6.83 -14.40
N MET A 72 1.97 5.82 -14.75
CA MET A 72 1.52 4.71 -15.58
C MET A 72 0.52 3.81 -14.84
N VAL A 73 0.74 3.50 -13.56
CA VAL A 73 -0.22 2.75 -12.73
C VAL A 73 -1.52 3.51 -12.58
N GLN A 74 -1.45 4.81 -12.28
CA GLN A 74 -2.63 5.63 -12.10
C GLN A 74 -3.45 5.69 -13.38
N ALA A 75 -2.82 5.97 -14.53
CA ALA A 75 -3.53 6.10 -15.80
C ALA A 75 -4.11 4.77 -16.32
N ALA A 76 -3.34 3.67 -16.23
CA ALA A 76 -3.72 2.41 -16.85
C ALA A 76 -4.59 1.50 -15.98
N ILE A 77 -4.50 1.61 -14.64
CA ILE A 77 -5.15 0.66 -13.73
C ILE A 77 -6.02 1.36 -12.70
N LEU A 78 -5.46 2.28 -11.89
CA LEU A 78 -6.20 2.82 -10.74
C LEU A 78 -7.31 3.78 -11.16
N TYR A 79 -7.08 4.70 -12.08
CA TYR A 79 -8.12 5.65 -12.52
C TYR A 79 -9.31 4.95 -13.19
N PRO A 80 -9.14 3.98 -14.12
CA PRO A 80 -10.27 3.19 -14.63
C PRO A 80 -11.02 2.42 -13.53
N LEU A 81 -10.29 1.84 -12.57
CA LEU A 81 -10.87 1.11 -11.45
C LEU A 81 -11.68 2.03 -10.52
N GLU A 82 -11.17 3.24 -10.25
CA GLU A 82 -11.84 4.27 -9.45
C GLU A 82 -13.09 4.80 -10.17
N CYS A 83 -13.01 5.06 -11.48
CA CYS A 83 -14.18 5.44 -12.29
C CYS A 83 -15.30 4.40 -12.20
N TYR A 84 -14.93 3.12 -12.26
CA TYR A 84 -15.89 2.03 -12.13
C TYR A 84 -16.47 1.95 -10.72
N LEU A 85 -15.61 2.02 -9.69
CA LEU A 85 -16.02 1.95 -8.30
C LEU A 85 -16.99 3.08 -7.92
N PHE A 86 -16.69 4.30 -8.34
CA PHE A 86 -17.48 5.49 -7.98
C PHE A 86 -18.66 5.74 -8.92
N GLY A 87 -18.68 5.13 -10.11
CA GLY A 87 -19.70 5.36 -11.14
C GLY A 87 -19.59 6.73 -11.83
N GLU A 88 -18.58 7.53 -11.46
CA GLU A 88 -18.32 8.85 -12.00
C GLU A 88 -16.82 9.18 -11.96
N ASP A 89 -16.46 10.40 -12.36
CA ASP A 89 -15.08 10.85 -12.28
C ASP A 89 -14.62 10.91 -10.80
N PRO A 90 -13.44 10.32 -10.46
CA PRO A 90 -12.97 10.26 -9.07
C PRO A 90 -12.82 11.62 -8.40
N ASP A 91 -12.37 12.65 -9.13
CA ASP A 91 -12.21 13.99 -8.53
C ASP A 91 -13.58 14.59 -8.20
N MET A 92 -14.56 14.42 -9.11
CA MET A 92 -15.94 14.83 -8.86
C MET A 92 -16.59 14.09 -7.68
N PHE A 93 -16.37 12.78 -7.57
CA PHE A 93 -16.87 11.99 -6.45
C PHE A 93 -16.29 12.49 -5.11
N LEU A 94 -14.97 12.71 -5.07
CA LEU A 94 -14.30 13.18 -3.86
C LEU A 94 -14.74 14.59 -3.47
N GLU A 95 -14.96 15.48 -4.44
CA GLU A 95 -15.52 16.81 -4.18
C GLU A 95 -16.94 16.73 -3.59
N LYS A 96 -17.80 15.85 -4.12
CA LYS A 96 -19.15 15.62 -3.57
C LYS A 96 -19.11 15.03 -2.17
N LEU A 97 -18.20 14.09 -1.92
CA LEU A 97 -18.01 13.49 -0.59
C LEU A 97 -17.61 14.55 0.44
N GLN A 98 -16.73 15.48 0.05
CA GLN A 98 -16.34 16.62 0.89
C GLN A 98 -17.46 17.65 1.11
N GLN A 99 -18.40 17.78 0.17
CA GLN A 99 -19.52 18.74 0.25
C GLN A 99 -20.73 18.18 1.01
N SER A 100 -20.93 16.86 1.03
CA SER A 100 -22.10 16.18 1.62
C SER A 100 -22.06 16.13 3.16
N GLY A 101 -20.89 16.39 3.73
CA GLY A 101 -20.64 16.70 5.13
C GLY A 101 -19.19 17.15 5.22
N THR A 102 -18.87 18.10 6.09
CA THR A 102 -17.46 18.46 6.36
C THR A 102 -16.74 17.20 6.83
N SER A 103 -16.09 16.51 5.90
CA SER A 103 -15.26 15.36 6.19
C SER A 103 -14.24 15.83 7.23
N GLN A 104 -14.28 15.20 8.40
CA GLN A 104 -13.26 15.39 9.42
C GLN A 104 -11.90 14.87 8.91
N LEU A 105 -11.91 14.07 7.84
CA LEU A 105 -10.75 13.48 7.17
C LEU A 105 -10.30 14.33 5.98
N CYS A 106 -9.01 14.64 5.92
CA CYS A 106 -8.39 15.41 4.85
C CYS A 106 -8.27 14.60 3.55
N GLY A 107 -7.74 13.37 3.62
CA GLY A 107 -7.65 12.46 2.47
C GLY A 107 -6.79 12.94 1.30
N LYS A 108 -6.07 14.07 1.42
CA LYS A 108 -5.26 14.63 0.32
C LYS A 108 -4.22 13.62 -0.15
N VAL A 109 -4.30 13.23 -1.42
CA VAL A 109 -3.34 12.35 -2.08
C VAL A 109 -2.03 13.08 -2.33
N PHE A 110 -0.92 12.43 -1.98
CA PHE A 110 0.41 12.98 -2.21
C PHE A 110 0.91 12.67 -3.61
N LYS A 111 1.54 13.67 -4.23
CA LYS A 111 2.29 13.48 -5.47
C LYS A 111 3.72 13.02 -5.18
N GLY A 112 4.36 12.39 -6.17
CA GLY A 112 5.80 12.11 -6.11
C GLY A 112 6.59 13.39 -5.83
N GLY A 113 7.54 13.31 -4.90
CA GLY A 113 8.35 14.44 -4.45
C GLY A 113 7.67 15.37 -3.44
N GLU A 114 6.37 15.22 -3.17
CA GLU A 114 5.67 16.08 -2.20
C GLU A 114 6.14 15.83 -0.77
N THR A 115 6.35 16.90 0.02
CA THR A 115 6.77 16.77 1.42
C THR A 115 5.61 16.36 2.32
N THR A 116 5.79 15.27 3.06
CA THR A 116 4.85 14.76 4.07
C THR A 116 5.45 14.83 5.47
N TYR A 117 4.60 14.89 6.49
CA TYR A 117 4.98 15.15 7.88
C TYR A 117 4.48 14.06 8.83
N SER A 118 5.39 13.38 9.51
CA SER A 118 5.04 12.35 10.51
C SER A 118 5.44 12.82 11.91
N CYS A 119 4.47 12.98 12.81
CA CYS A 119 4.73 13.36 14.20
C CYS A 119 5.24 12.17 15.02
N ARG A 120 6.44 12.23 15.59
CA ARG A 120 6.99 11.13 16.40
C ARG A 120 6.34 10.98 17.77
N ASP A 121 5.77 12.07 18.29
CA ASP A 121 5.19 12.08 19.63
C ASP A 121 3.72 11.65 19.59
N CYS A 122 3.00 11.98 18.52
CA CYS A 122 1.56 11.72 18.40
C CYS A 122 1.21 10.58 17.45
N ALA A 123 2.02 10.26 16.44
CA ALA A 123 1.65 9.19 15.53
C ALA A 123 1.53 7.87 16.29
N VAL A 124 0.54 7.08 15.92
CA VAL A 124 0.41 5.71 16.41
C VAL A 124 1.51 4.84 15.82
N ASP A 125 1.87 5.04 14.54
CA ASP A 125 2.94 4.34 13.87
C ASP A 125 3.70 5.23 12.83
N PRO A 126 4.84 4.77 12.27
CA PRO A 126 5.66 5.58 11.36
C PRO A 126 5.05 5.87 9.98
N THR A 127 3.90 5.29 9.67
CA THR A 127 3.20 5.43 8.39
C THR A 127 2.27 6.64 8.38
N CYS A 128 1.87 7.13 9.57
CA CYS A 128 1.01 8.29 9.71
C CYS A 128 1.67 9.57 9.17
N VAL A 129 1.01 10.24 8.24
CA VAL A 129 1.52 11.35 7.46
C VAL A 129 0.48 12.45 7.30
N LEU A 130 0.91 13.69 7.51
CA LEU A 130 0.13 14.89 7.25
C LEU A 130 0.62 15.58 5.98
N CYS A 131 -0.31 16.16 5.23
CA CYS A 131 0.03 17.16 4.23
C CYS A 131 0.53 18.44 4.92
N MET A 132 1.27 19.26 4.19
CA MET A 132 1.75 20.56 4.66
C MET A 132 0.65 21.38 5.34
N ASP A 133 -0.52 21.46 4.73
CA ASP A 133 -1.60 22.32 5.22
C ASP A 133 -2.19 21.80 6.54
N CYS A 134 -2.44 20.50 6.65
CA CYS A 134 -2.92 19.91 7.91
C CYS A 134 -1.87 19.98 9.01
N PHE A 135 -0.60 19.75 8.66
CA PHE A 135 0.51 19.88 9.61
C PHE A 135 0.58 21.30 10.19
N GLN A 136 0.55 22.34 9.35
CA GLN A 136 0.60 23.74 9.80
C GLN A 136 -0.61 24.17 10.64
N ASN A 137 -1.76 23.54 10.42
CA ASN A 137 -3.01 23.84 11.12
C ASN A 137 -3.30 22.85 12.27
N SER A 138 -2.37 21.98 12.63
CA SER A 138 -2.52 21.03 13.74
C SER A 138 -1.57 21.36 14.89
N ILE A 139 -1.74 20.65 16.00
CA ILE A 139 -0.82 20.72 17.15
C ILE A 139 0.57 20.16 16.80
N HIS A 140 0.65 19.28 15.79
CA HIS A 140 1.84 18.49 15.49
C HIS A 140 3.03 19.32 15.03
N LYS A 141 2.81 20.54 14.53
CA LYS A 141 3.89 21.48 14.19
C LYS A 141 4.77 21.87 15.39
N ASN A 142 4.23 21.74 16.60
CA ASN A 142 4.93 22.07 17.84
C ASN A 142 5.57 20.85 18.51
N HIS A 143 5.50 19.67 17.89
CA HIS A 143 6.06 18.42 18.41
C HIS A 143 7.31 18.01 17.62
N ARG A 144 7.95 16.89 18.00
CA ARG A 144 9.01 16.31 17.18
C ARG A 144 8.39 15.59 16.00
N TYR A 145 8.80 15.97 14.80
CA TYR A 145 8.32 15.37 13.57
C TYR A 145 9.47 15.00 12.63
N LYS A 146 9.19 14.15 11.65
CA LYS A 146 10.07 13.82 10.54
C LYS A 146 9.39 14.22 9.24
N MET A 147 10.19 14.79 8.33
CA MET A 147 9.74 15.10 6.97
C MET A 147 10.18 13.97 6.05
N HIS A 148 9.30 13.59 5.14
CA HIS A 148 9.56 12.60 4.11
C HIS A 148 9.20 13.18 2.75
N SER A 149 9.92 12.78 1.70
CA SER A 149 9.46 12.98 0.33
C SER A 149 8.58 11.81 -0.04
N SER A 150 7.32 12.09 -0.38
CA SER A 150 6.38 11.10 -0.89
C SER A 150 6.89 10.52 -2.20
N THR A 151 6.75 9.21 -2.37
CA THR A 151 7.00 8.52 -3.64
C THR A 151 5.77 8.54 -4.57
N GLY A 152 4.69 9.21 -4.16
CA GLY A 152 3.37 9.11 -4.77
C GLY A 152 2.53 7.99 -4.14
N GLY A 153 1.20 8.13 -4.19
CA GLY A 153 0.25 7.08 -3.81
C GLY A 153 -0.20 7.01 -2.34
N GLY A 154 0.38 7.82 -1.44
CA GLY A 154 -0.10 7.99 -0.05
C GLY A 154 -1.13 9.12 0.10
N PHE A 155 -1.77 9.25 1.27
CA PHE A 155 -2.75 10.30 1.55
C PHE A 155 -2.60 10.87 2.97
N CYS A 156 -3.17 12.05 3.22
CA CYS A 156 -3.09 12.73 4.50
C CYS A 156 -4.03 12.11 5.55
N ASP A 157 -3.47 11.69 6.69
CA ASP A 157 -4.19 11.08 7.82
C ASP A 157 -4.79 12.09 8.81
N CYS A 158 -4.94 13.35 8.40
CA CYS A 158 -5.61 14.34 9.24
C CYS A 158 -7.08 13.98 9.31
N GLY A 159 -7.64 13.92 10.52
CA GLY A 159 -8.99 13.46 10.79
C GLY A 159 -9.08 12.02 11.26
N ASP A 160 -8.02 11.24 11.04
CA ASP A 160 -8.00 9.84 11.44
C ASP A 160 -7.67 9.77 12.93
N THR A 161 -8.68 9.43 13.73
CA THR A 161 -8.55 9.34 15.19
C THR A 161 -7.66 8.20 15.66
N GLU A 162 -7.34 7.23 14.80
CA GLU A 162 -6.41 6.14 15.14
C GLU A 162 -5.00 6.34 14.58
N ALA A 163 -4.80 7.23 13.61
CA ALA A 163 -3.45 7.63 13.19
C ALA A 163 -2.72 8.44 14.28
N TRP A 164 -3.45 9.11 15.17
CA TRP A 164 -2.89 10.02 16.17
C TRP A 164 -3.35 9.71 17.60
N LYS A 165 -2.39 9.44 18.49
CA LYS A 165 -2.58 9.34 19.95
C LYS A 165 -3.18 10.61 20.56
N ALA A 166 -2.95 11.76 19.93
CA ALA A 166 -3.47 13.06 20.35
C ALA A 166 -3.53 14.03 19.17
N GLY A 167 -4.56 14.88 19.12
CA GLY A 167 -4.75 15.90 18.09
C GLY A 167 -5.05 15.38 16.68
N PRO A 168 -6.01 14.45 16.50
CA PRO A 168 -6.23 13.81 15.20
C PRO A 168 -6.73 14.76 14.11
N LEU A 169 -7.35 15.89 14.48
CA LEU A 169 -7.84 16.89 13.53
C LEU A 169 -6.97 18.15 13.56
N CYS A 170 -6.81 18.77 12.39
CA CYS A 170 -6.33 20.14 12.29
C CYS A 170 -7.51 21.11 12.42
N THR A 171 -7.25 22.38 12.71
CA THR A 171 -8.30 23.40 12.92
C THR A 171 -9.21 23.62 11.71
N LYS A 172 -8.81 23.16 10.51
CA LYS A 172 -9.63 23.20 9.29
C LYS A 172 -10.63 22.05 9.20
N HIS A 173 -10.33 20.93 9.85
CA HIS A 173 -11.17 19.73 9.85
C HIS A 173 -11.88 19.52 11.19
N GLU A 174 -11.73 20.45 12.14
CA GLU A 174 -12.48 20.42 13.40
C GLU A 174 -14.00 20.58 13.16
N PRO A 175 -14.85 19.84 13.90
CA PRO A 175 -16.30 19.99 13.81
C PRO A 175 -16.71 21.41 14.22
N GLY A 176 -17.18 22.21 13.25
CA GLY A 176 -17.64 23.59 13.50
C GLY A 176 -16.82 24.70 12.82
N ALA A 177 -15.76 24.37 12.08
CA ALA A 177 -15.05 25.36 11.24
C ALA A 177 -15.95 25.96 10.12
N SER A 178 -17.03 25.25 9.77
CA SER A 178 -18.13 25.70 8.91
C SER A 178 -19.43 25.61 9.72
N GLY A 179 -20.09 26.74 9.97
CA GLY A 179 -21.16 26.89 10.97
C GLY A 179 -22.50 26.17 10.69
N SER A 180 -22.52 24.83 10.71
CA SER A 180 -23.77 24.07 10.81
C SER A 180 -23.62 22.90 11.80
N ALA A 181 -24.17 23.08 12.99
CA ALA A 181 -24.41 21.99 13.93
C ALA A 181 -25.51 21.08 13.38
N LYS A 182 -25.16 19.85 12.97
CA LYS A 182 -26.07 18.71 12.97
C LYS A 182 -25.32 17.50 13.51
N GLU A 183 -25.90 16.92 14.56
CA GLU A 183 -25.54 15.64 15.15
C GLU A 183 -25.55 14.53 14.07
N ASN A 184 -24.55 13.65 14.13
CA ASN A 184 -24.50 12.29 13.55
C ASN A 184 -25.29 12.06 12.24
N SER A 185 -24.92 12.76 11.17
CA SER A 185 -25.15 12.24 9.82
C SER A 185 -23.84 11.63 9.34
N GLU A 186 -23.63 10.35 9.65
CA GLU A 186 -22.66 9.55 8.91
C GLU A 186 -22.96 9.74 7.42
N CYS A 187 -21.97 10.17 6.65
CA CYS A 187 -22.11 10.36 5.21
C CYS A 187 -22.22 8.98 4.54
N GLN A 188 -23.43 8.41 4.54
CA GLN A 188 -23.69 7.13 3.91
C GLN A 188 -23.47 7.22 2.41
N LEU A 189 -22.67 6.30 1.86
CA LEU A 189 -22.50 6.13 0.43
C LEU A 189 -23.85 5.72 -0.20
N ASN A 190 -24.05 6.07 -1.46
CA ASN A 190 -25.23 5.61 -2.17
C ASN A 190 -25.17 4.08 -2.39
N GLU A 191 -26.33 3.45 -2.60
CA GLU A 191 -26.42 2.00 -2.80
C GLU A 191 -25.63 1.49 -4.01
N GLU A 192 -25.51 2.30 -5.06
CA GLU A 192 -24.78 1.95 -6.27
C GLU A 192 -23.28 1.78 -6.00
N ILE A 193 -22.66 2.72 -5.30
CA ILE A 193 -21.25 2.65 -4.91
C ILE A 193 -21.01 1.50 -3.94
N MET A 194 -21.93 1.28 -3.00
CA MET A 194 -21.82 0.14 -2.09
C MET A 194 -21.87 -1.19 -2.86
N GLU A 195 -22.71 -1.30 -3.89
CA GLU A 195 -22.76 -2.49 -4.76
C GLU A 195 -21.50 -2.66 -5.60
N HIS A 196 -20.97 -1.57 -6.18
CA HIS A 196 -19.69 -1.60 -6.88
C HIS A 196 -18.55 -2.04 -5.94
N SER A 197 -18.53 -1.54 -4.71
CA SER A 197 -17.55 -1.92 -3.69
C SER A 197 -17.62 -3.42 -3.37
N ARG A 198 -18.84 -3.95 -3.20
CA ARG A 198 -19.08 -5.39 -2.98
C ARG A 198 -18.62 -6.26 -4.16
N ARG A 199 -18.52 -5.70 -5.37
CA ARG A 199 -18.03 -6.38 -6.57
C ARG A 199 -16.52 -6.25 -6.77
N VAL A 200 -15.95 -5.07 -6.47
CA VAL A 200 -14.53 -4.74 -6.66
C VAL A 200 -13.66 -5.35 -5.56
N PHE A 201 -14.01 -5.11 -4.29
CA PHE A 201 -13.15 -5.42 -3.15
C PHE A 201 -12.78 -6.91 -3.05
N PRO A 202 -13.66 -7.90 -3.31
CA PRO A 202 -13.29 -9.31 -3.25
C PRO A 202 -12.17 -9.67 -4.23
N SER A 203 -12.23 -9.14 -5.45
CA SER A 203 -11.23 -9.42 -6.49
C SER A 203 -9.89 -8.73 -6.18
N VAL A 204 -9.95 -7.49 -5.66
CA VAL A 204 -8.78 -6.72 -5.24
C VAL A 204 -8.07 -7.41 -4.07
N ILE A 205 -8.79 -7.73 -2.98
CA ILE A 205 -8.17 -8.34 -1.80
C ILE A 205 -7.67 -9.75 -2.12
N LYS A 206 -8.39 -10.51 -2.94
CA LYS A 206 -7.92 -11.83 -3.40
C LYS A 206 -6.59 -11.70 -4.14
N TYR A 207 -6.47 -10.78 -5.09
CA TYR A 207 -5.21 -10.56 -5.80
C TYR A 207 -4.07 -10.14 -4.86
N ILE A 208 -4.33 -9.22 -3.92
CA ILE A 208 -3.34 -8.80 -2.92
C ILE A 208 -2.86 -10.00 -2.10
N VAL A 209 -3.79 -10.77 -1.53
CA VAL A 209 -3.47 -11.95 -0.72
C VAL A 209 -2.68 -12.97 -1.54
N ASP A 210 -3.21 -13.36 -2.70
CA ASP A 210 -2.60 -14.39 -3.54
C ASP A 210 -1.17 -14.02 -3.95
N MET A 211 -0.91 -12.75 -4.30
CA MET A 211 0.42 -12.30 -4.70
C MET A 211 1.37 -12.11 -3.53
N LEU A 212 0.91 -11.65 -2.36
CA LEU A 212 1.76 -11.47 -1.18
C LEU A 212 2.21 -12.79 -0.56
N ILE A 213 1.40 -13.85 -0.68
CA ILE A 213 1.73 -15.20 -0.18
C ILE A 213 2.21 -16.14 -1.29
N TRP A 214 2.47 -15.61 -2.49
CA TRP A 214 2.88 -16.41 -3.64
C TRP A 214 4.29 -16.96 -3.46
N GLU A 215 4.43 -18.29 -3.43
CA GLU A 215 5.70 -18.98 -3.20
C GLU A 215 6.46 -19.32 -4.50
N GLU A 216 5.77 -19.38 -5.65
CA GLU A 216 6.42 -19.79 -6.89
C GLU A 216 7.31 -18.68 -7.47
N GLU A 217 8.61 -18.93 -7.50
CA GLU A 217 9.62 -17.95 -7.91
C GLU A 217 9.61 -17.67 -9.43
N LYS A 218 9.23 -18.66 -10.25
CA LYS A 218 9.42 -18.66 -11.71
C LYS A 218 8.13 -18.41 -12.50
N GLU A 219 6.99 -18.68 -11.89
CA GLU A 219 5.72 -18.72 -12.59
C GLU A 219 4.68 -17.88 -11.85
N LEU A 220 3.88 -17.18 -12.63
CA LEU A 220 2.71 -16.49 -12.13
C LEU A 220 1.54 -17.47 -11.95
N PRO A 221 0.52 -17.09 -11.16
CA PRO A 221 -0.77 -17.76 -11.19
C PRO A 221 -1.29 -17.91 -12.63
N PRO A 222 -1.97 -19.01 -12.99
CA PRO A 222 -2.49 -19.23 -14.34
C PRO A 222 -3.34 -18.07 -14.86
N GLU A 223 -4.10 -17.41 -13.98
CA GLU A 223 -4.98 -16.29 -14.30
C GLU A 223 -4.23 -15.01 -14.69
N LEU A 224 -2.95 -14.92 -14.33
CA LEU A 224 -2.07 -13.79 -14.64
C LEU A 224 -1.06 -14.12 -15.75
N THR A 225 -1.08 -15.35 -16.25
CA THR A 225 -0.18 -15.78 -17.33
C THR A 225 -0.78 -15.42 -18.68
N LEU A 226 -0.18 -14.46 -19.39
CA LEU A 226 -0.53 -14.18 -20.79
C LEU A 226 0.15 -15.18 -21.73
N SER A 227 -0.49 -15.45 -22.87
CA SER A 227 0.05 -16.26 -23.98
C SER A 227 1.21 -15.59 -24.74
N ARG A 228 2.00 -14.74 -24.07
CA ARG A 228 3.19 -14.09 -24.64
C ARG A 228 4.39 -15.02 -24.49
N GLU A 229 5.38 -14.86 -25.37
CA GLU A 229 6.68 -15.50 -25.17
C GLU A 229 7.27 -14.99 -23.85
N LYS A 230 7.50 -15.92 -22.89
CA LYS A 230 8.15 -15.60 -21.62
C LYS A 230 9.56 -15.09 -21.92
N VAL A 231 9.80 -13.81 -21.65
CA VAL A 231 11.16 -13.25 -21.70
C VAL A 231 11.92 -13.81 -20.50
N ASP A 232 13.08 -14.43 -20.74
CA ASP A 232 13.94 -15.01 -19.70
C ASP A 232 14.63 -13.89 -18.90
N SER A 233 13.85 -13.20 -18.05
CA SER A 233 14.28 -12.07 -17.23
C SER A 233 14.02 -12.35 -15.76
N TYR A 234 15.08 -12.34 -14.96
CA TYR A 234 15.07 -12.66 -13.54
C TYR A 234 15.82 -11.62 -12.73
N TYR A 235 15.50 -11.57 -11.44
CA TYR A 235 16.18 -10.78 -10.45
C TYR A 235 16.75 -11.67 -9.35
N CYS A 236 18.00 -11.43 -8.96
CA CYS A 236 18.53 -11.90 -7.69
C CYS A 236 18.09 -10.92 -6.61
N VAL A 237 17.28 -11.38 -5.65
CA VAL A 237 16.64 -10.55 -4.63
C VAL A 237 17.21 -10.93 -3.27
N LEU A 238 17.75 -9.93 -2.57
CA LEU A 238 18.26 -10.05 -1.22
C LEU A 238 17.22 -9.49 -0.24
N PHE A 239 16.95 -10.24 0.81
CA PHE A 239 15.97 -9.90 1.84
C PHE A 239 16.66 -9.37 3.09
N ASN A 240 15.96 -8.49 3.81
CA ASN A 240 16.42 -7.96 5.09
C ASN A 240 16.27 -9.01 6.19
N ASP A 241 17.21 -9.02 7.13
CA ASP A 241 17.13 -9.80 8.36
C ASP A 241 17.72 -8.99 9.54
N GLU A 242 17.40 -9.40 10.77
CA GLU A 242 17.91 -8.75 12.00
C GLU A 242 19.22 -9.38 12.52
N HIS A 243 19.84 -10.30 11.76
CA HIS A 243 21.03 -11.04 12.18
C HIS A 243 22.33 -10.44 11.62
N HIS A 244 22.31 -9.98 10.37
CA HIS A 244 23.48 -9.49 9.66
C HIS A 244 23.66 -7.98 9.84
N SER A 245 24.90 -7.56 10.13
CA SER A 245 25.24 -6.14 10.16
C SER A 245 25.33 -5.56 8.75
N TYR A 246 25.21 -4.24 8.65
CA TYR A 246 25.37 -3.52 7.38
C TYR A 246 26.73 -3.82 6.73
N ASP A 247 27.80 -3.84 7.54
CA ASP A 247 29.16 -4.12 7.04
C ASP A 247 29.27 -5.54 6.46
N HIS A 248 28.59 -6.53 7.07
CA HIS A 248 28.56 -7.89 6.53
C HIS A 248 27.83 -7.95 5.18
N VAL A 249 26.66 -7.31 5.08
CA VAL A 249 25.89 -7.27 3.83
C VAL A 249 26.67 -6.57 2.73
N ILE A 250 27.27 -5.41 3.03
CA ILE A 250 28.12 -4.66 2.10
C ILE A 250 29.27 -5.53 1.60
N TYR A 251 29.99 -6.19 2.51
CA TYR A 251 31.10 -7.08 2.15
C TYR A 251 30.63 -8.22 1.22
N SER A 252 29.53 -8.90 1.56
CA SER A 252 28.99 -10.00 0.75
C SER A 252 28.61 -9.54 -0.66
N LEU A 253 27.96 -8.37 -0.78
CA LEU A 253 27.58 -7.81 -2.08
C LEU A 253 28.80 -7.45 -2.94
N GLN A 254 29.81 -6.78 -2.37
CA GLN A 254 31.02 -6.41 -3.12
C GLN A 254 31.77 -7.64 -3.64
N ARG A 255 31.83 -8.72 -2.84
CA ARG A 255 32.52 -9.95 -3.24
C ARG A 255 31.75 -10.74 -4.28
N ALA A 256 30.44 -10.86 -4.13
CA ALA A 256 29.60 -11.66 -5.02
C ALA A 256 29.28 -10.96 -6.35
N LEU A 257 29.11 -9.64 -6.34
CA LEU A 257 28.67 -8.88 -7.52
C LEU A 257 29.80 -8.06 -8.15
N GLY A 258 30.93 -7.88 -7.46
CA GLY A 258 32.02 -7.03 -7.93
C GLY A 258 31.67 -5.54 -7.93
N CYS A 259 30.65 -5.11 -7.20
CA CYS A 259 30.19 -3.73 -7.17
C CYS A 259 31.04 -2.81 -6.29
N GLU A 260 30.96 -1.51 -6.55
CA GLU A 260 31.66 -0.50 -5.75
C GLU A 260 31.07 -0.35 -4.35
N LEU A 261 31.86 0.15 -3.39
CA LEU A 261 31.42 0.34 -2.00
C LEU A 261 30.15 1.19 -1.91
N GLY A 262 30.08 2.27 -2.70
CA GLY A 262 28.92 3.16 -2.71
C GLY A 262 27.65 2.46 -3.20
N GLU A 263 27.76 1.61 -4.22
CA GLU A 263 26.63 0.83 -4.74
C GLU A 263 26.16 -0.21 -3.72
N ALA A 264 27.08 -0.94 -3.09
CA ALA A 264 26.75 -1.90 -2.03
C ALA A 264 26.07 -1.22 -0.82
N GLN A 265 26.53 -0.03 -0.43
CA GLN A 265 25.90 0.78 0.62
C GLN A 265 24.47 1.21 0.25
N LEU A 266 24.24 1.62 -1.01
CA LEU A 266 22.91 1.98 -1.51
C LEU A 266 21.97 0.76 -1.50
N HIS A 267 22.44 -0.41 -1.91
CA HIS A 267 21.65 -1.64 -1.84
C HIS A 267 21.29 -1.97 -0.39
N THR A 268 22.28 -2.01 0.51
CA THR A 268 22.10 -2.36 1.92
C THR A 268 21.10 -1.42 2.61
N THR A 269 21.23 -0.11 2.38
CA THR A 269 20.31 0.90 2.95
C THR A 269 18.88 0.71 2.47
N ALA A 270 18.68 0.39 1.20
CA ALA A 270 17.35 0.18 0.65
C ALA A 270 16.73 -1.15 1.10
N ILE A 271 17.53 -2.22 1.27
CA ILE A 271 17.08 -3.50 1.80
C ILE A 271 16.51 -3.33 3.20
N ASP A 272 17.22 -2.64 4.10
CA ASP A 272 16.71 -2.34 5.45
C ASP A 272 15.41 -1.52 5.42
N LYS A 273 15.34 -0.53 4.52
CA LYS A 273 14.18 0.35 4.43
C LYS A 273 12.93 -0.36 3.89
N GLU A 274 13.08 -1.18 2.84
CA GLU A 274 11.97 -1.78 2.07
C GLU A 274 11.67 -3.23 2.48
N GLY A 275 12.62 -3.88 3.14
CA GLY A 275 12.59 -5.27 3.57
C GLY A 275 13.17 -6.26 2.55
N ARG A 276 13.36 -5.85 1.29
CA ARG A 276 14.02 -6.64 0.24
C ARG A 276 14.39 -5.74 -0.94
N ARG A 277 15.36 -6.17 -1.76
CA ARG A 277 15.74 -5.46 -2.99
C ARG A 277 16.35 -6.38 -4.05
N ALA A 278 16.09 -6.09 -5.32
CA ALA A 278 16.83 -6.67 -6.43
C ALA A 278 18.27 -6.14 -6.46
N VAL A 279 19.26 -7.03 -6.41
CA VAL A 279 20.70 -6.71 -6.41
C VAL A 279 21.38 -7.08 -7.73
N LYS A 280 20.73 -7.89 -8.56
CA LYS A 280 21.18 -8.23 -9.92
C LYS A 280 19.98 -8.52 -10.80
N ALA A 281 20.06 -8.16 -12.08
CA ALA A 281 19.10 -8.52 -13.11
C ALA A 281 19.78 -9.28 -14.25
N GLY A 282 19.08 -10.23 -14.85
CA GLY A 282 19.58 -10.96 -16.03
C GLY A 282 18.88 -12.30 -16.22
N HIS A 283 19.51 -13.19 -16.99
CA HIS A 283 19.03 -14.56 -17.19
C HIS A 283 19.06 -15.38 -15.88
N PHE A 284 18.23 -16.43 -15.82
CA PHE A 284 18.13 -17.28 -14.63
C PHE A 284 19.50 -17.78 -14.13
N ALA A 285 20.35 -18.27 -15.04
CA ALA A 285 21.68 -18.79 -14.68
C ALA A 285 22.57 -17.74 -14.01
N SER A 286 22.57 -16.51 -14.52
CA SER A 286 23.40 -15.41 -14.00
C SER A 286 22.92 -14.91 -12.64
N CYS A 287 21.60 -14.89 -12.42
CA CYS A 287 21.02 -14.56 -11.11
C CYS A 287 21.23 -15.68 -10.09
N GLN A 288 21.12 -16.94 -10.52
CA GLN A 288 21.39 -18.10 -9.67
C GLN A 288 22.85 -18.15 -9.22
N GLU A 289 23.80 -17.88 -10.12
CA GLU A 289 25.23 -17.76 -9.76
C GLU A 289 25.43 -16.69 -8.68
N ALA A 290 24.85 -15.50 -8.87
CA ALA A 290 24.94 -14.43 -7.87
C ALA A 290 24.33 -14.82 -6.51
N LYS A 291 23.19 -15.53 -6.51
CA LYS A 291 22.57 -16.07 -5.28
C LYS A 291 23.53 -16.99 -4.52
N GLU A 292 24.18 -17.92 -5.22
CA GLU A 292 25.14 -18.85 -4.59
C GLU A 292 26.40 -18.13 -4.09
N GLU A 293 26.91 -17.15 -4.84
CA GLU A 293 28.05 -16.32 -4.41
C GLU A 293 27.73 -15.53 -3.13
N ILE A 294 26.57 -14.85 -3.07
CA ILE A 294 26.14 -14.08 -1.89
C ILE A 294 26.00 -15.00 -0.67
N LYS A 295 25.36 -16.16 -0.82
CA LYS A 295 25.19 -17.14 0.26
C LYS A 295 26.54 -17.63 0.77
N ARG A 296 27.46 -17.99 -0.11
CA ARG A 296 28.79 -18.47 0.27
C ARG A 296 29.61 -17.42 1.00
N HIS A 297 29.60 -16.18 0.51
CA HIS A 297 30.37 -15.11 1.13
C HIS A 297 29.81 -14.66 2.47
N SER A 298 28.48 -14.66 2.64
CA SER A 298 27.85 -14.36 3.93
C SER A 298 28.09 -15.46 4.96
N GLU A 299 27.89 -16.73 4.60
CA GLU A 299 28.08 -17.85 5.52
C GLU A 299 29.51 -17.94 6.08
N ASN A 300 30.52 -17.61 5.25
CA ASN A 300 31.92 -17.54 5.67
C ASN A 300 32.19 -16.49 6.78
N VAL A 301 31.33 -15.48 6.89
CA VAL A 301 31.51 -14.36 7.84
C VAL A 301 30.63 -14.53 9.08
N SER A 302 29.37 -14.92 8.91
CA SER A 302 28.35 -14.93 9.98
C SER A 302 27.87 -16.32 10.40
N GLN A 303 28.43 -17.41 9.85
CA GLN A 303 28.01 -18.81 10.07
C GLN A 303 26.57 -19.13 9.64
N ARG A 304 25.84 -18.15 9.09
CA ARG A 304 24.52 -18.31 8.49
C ARG A 304 24.50 -17.56 7.16
N PRO A 305 23.96 -18.13 6.08
CA PRO A 305 23.87 -17.43 4.81
C PRO A 305 22.78 -16.36 4.87
N LEU A 306 22.98 -15.26 4.14
CA LEU A 306 21.93 -14.29 3.84
C LEU A 306 20.77 -14.96 3.07
N HIS A 307 19.55 -14.49 3.31
CA HIS A 307 18.37 -14.95 2.58
C HIS A 307 18.30 -14.29 1.19
N VAL A 308 18.46 -15.10 0.14
CA VAL A 308 18.51 -14.67 -1.26
C VAL A 308 17.67 -15.59 -2.13
N GLU A 309 16.85 -15.00 -2.99
CA GLU A 309 15.98 -15.70 -3.94
C GLU A 309 16.20 -15.22 -5.38
N VAL A 310 15.75 -16.02 -6.36
CA VAL A 310 15.81 -15.65 -7.78
C VAL A 310 14.39 -15.63 -8.32
N LEU A 311 13.84 -14.43 -8.50
CA LEU A 311 12.45 -14.25 -8.91
C LEU A 311 12.36 -13.87 -10.39
N HIS A 312 11.38 -14.41 -11.10
CA HIS A 312 11.03 -13.96 -12.44
C HIS A 312 10.55 -12.51 -12.40
N ALA A 313 10.90 -11.72 -13.43
CA ALA A 313 10.58 -10.29 -13.48
C ALA A 313 9.09 -10.01 -13.31
N ASP A 314 8.23 -10.80 -13.96
CA ASP A 314 6.78 -10.63 -13.85
C ASP A 314 6.25 -10.96 -12.44
N VAL A 315 6.82 -11.96 -11.75
CA VAL A 315 6.44 -12.28 -10.36
C VAL A 315 6.76 -11.09 -9.46
N MET A 316 7.97 -10.53 -9.59
CA MET A 316 8.38 -9.36 -8.83
C MET A 316 7.50 -8.13 -9.12
N ALA A 317 7.16 -7.90 -10.39
CA ALA A 317 6.27 -6.82 -10.82
C ALA A 317 4.88 -6.94 -10.17
N HIS A 318 4.28 -8.14 -10.16
CA HIS A 318 2.97 -8.37 -9.55
C HIS A 318 3.00 -8.27 -8.02
N GLN A 319 4.06 -8.75 -7.36
CA GLN A 319 4.22 -8.56 -5.92
C GLN A 319 4.37 -7.07 -5.55
N LYS A 320 5.12 -6.30 -6.34
CA LYS A 320 5.26 -4.84 -6.14
C LYS A 320 3.93 -4.10 -6.34
N PHE A 321 3.18 -4.47 -7.38
CA PHE A 321 1.86 -3.89 -7.61
C PHE A 321 0.86 -4.26 -6.49
N ALA A 322 0.90 -5.48 -5.95
CA ALA A 322 0.05 -5.88 -4.83
C ALA A 322 0.22 -4.98 -3.59
N LEU A 323 1.45 -4.57 -3.28
CA LEU A 323 1.73 -3.61 -2.20
C LEU A 323 1.13 -2.23 -2.51
N ARG A 324 1.33 -1.73 -3.73
CA ARG A 324 0.77 -0.44 -4.17
C ARG A 324 -0.76 -0.46 -4.15
N LEU A 325 -1.37 -1.57 -4.54
CA LEU A 325 -2.82 -1.76 -4.53
C LEU A 325 -3.36 -1.86 -3.10
N GLY A 326 -2.62 -2.47 -2.18
CA GLY A 326 -2.95 -2.44 -0.74
C GLY A 326 -2.94 -1.02 -0.17
N SER A 327 -1.98 -0.18 -0.57
CA SER A 327 -1.95 1.24 -0.20
C SER A 327 -3.15 2.02 -0.78
N TRP A 328 -3.55 1.69 -2.01
CA TRP A 328 -4.77 2.25 -2.62
C TRP A 328 -6.03 1.82 -1.86
N LEU A 329 -6.12 0.55 -1.46
CA LEU A 329 -7.27 0.06 -0.70
C LEU A 329 -7.35 0.71 0.68
N ASN A 330 -6.20 0.87 1.35
CA ASN A 330 -6.08 1.62 2.59
C ASN A 330 -6.65 3.05 2.45
N LYS A 331 -6.33 3.73 1.34
CA LYS A 331 -6.87 5.05 1.03
C LYS A 331 -8.39 5.06 0.91
N LEU A 332 -9.00 4.05 0.30
CA LEU A 332 -10.45 3.95 0.23
C LEU A 332 -11.09 3.81 1.62
N MET A 333 -10.44 3.11 2.56
CA MET A 333 -10.94 2.96 3.92
C MET A 333 -11.06 4.30 4.67
N SER A 334 -10.22 5.27 4.29
CA SER A 334 -10.26 6.63 4.85
C SER A 334 -11.44 7.47 4.37
N TYR A 335 -12.15 7.07 3.31
CA TYR A 335 -13.20 7.91 2.73
C TYR A 335 -14.56 7.77 3.44
N SER A 336 -14.93 6.55 3.87
CA SER A 336 -16.23 6.31 4.50
C SER A 336 -16.21 5.06 5.38
N SER A 337 -17.05 5.04 6.42
CA SER A 337 -17.36 3.84 7.21
C SER A 337 -17.93 2.72 6.34
N ASP A 338 -18.74 3.03 5.32
CA ASP A 338 -19.36 1.99 4.49
C ASP A 338 -18.31 1.17 3.73
N PHE A 339 -17.23 1.83 3.24
CA PHE A 339 -16.11 1.11 2.63
C PHE A 339 -15.44 0.17 3.63
N ARG A 340 -15.21 0.62 4.87
CA ARG A 340 -14.63 -0.21 5.93
C ARG A 340 -15.51 -1.39 6.28
N GLN A 341 -16.82 -1.17 6.45
CA GLN A 341 -17.77 -2.24 6.75
C GLN A 341 -17.80 -3.30 5.65
N ILE A 342 -17.89 -2.88 4.38
CA ILE A 342 -17.88 -3.80 3.23
C ILE A 342 -16.56 -4.57 3.15
N PHE A 343 -15.42 -3.87 3.31
CA PHE A 343 -14.09 -4.50 3.31
C PHE A 343 -13.95 -5.54 4.43
N CYS A 344 -14.24 -5.17 5.68
CA CYS A 344 -14.15 -6.07 6.83
C CYS A 344 -15.03 -7.31 6.66
N GLN A 345 -16.26 -7.13 6.18
CA GLN A 345 -17.15 -8.26 5.88
C GLN A 345 -16.54 -9.20 4.83
N ILE A 346 -15.95 -8.67 3.75
CA ILE A 346 -15.31 -9.48 2.72
C ILE A 346 -14.08 -10.21 3.26
N CYS A 347 -13.23 -9.53 4.03
CA CYS A 347 -12.03 -10.11 4.60
C CYS A 347 -12.30 -11.23 5.61
N LEU A 348 -13.43 -11.17 6.31
CA LEU A 348 -13.88 -12.18 7.28
C LEU A 348 -14.72 -13.31 6.65
N ARG A 349 -15.11 -13.22 5.38
CA ARG A 349 -15.88 -14.29 4.72
C ARG A 349 -15.04 -15.57 4.65
N GLU A 350 -15.59 -16.64 5.21
CA GLU A 350 -15.12 -18.01 4.97
C GLU A 350 -15.85 -18.57 3.73
N GLU A 351 -15.13 -19.28 2.86
CA GLU A 351 -15.75 -19.98 1.72
C GLU A 351 -16.59 -21.15 2.26
N ALA A 352 -17.89 -21.18 1.93
CA ALA A 352 -18.80 -22.21 2.43
C ALA A 352 -18.30 -23.62 2.06
N GLY A 353 -18.02 -24.46 3.07
CA GLY A 353 -17.53 -25.82 2.89
C GLY A 353 -16.00 -25.94 2.69
N SER A 354 -15.25 -24.84 2.84
CA SER A 354 -13.79 -24.80 2.77
C SER A 354 -13.22 -24.67 4.18
N GLU A 355 -12.27 -25.52 4.57
CA GLU A 355 -11.48 -25.33 5.80
C GLU A 355 -10.43 -24.21 5.67
N LYS A 356 -10.42 -23.49 4.54
CA LYS A 356 -9.44 -22.45 4.29
C LYS A 356 -9.73 -21.22 5.17
N PRO A 357 -8.70 -20.63 5.80
CA PRO A 357 -8.86 -19.38 6.54
C PRO A 357 -9.40 -18.27 5.64
N CYS A 358 -10.13 -17.32 6.22
CA CYS A 358 -10.54 -16.09 5.54
C CYS A 358 -9.31 -15.24 5.14
N PHE A 359 -9.51 -14.19 4.33
CA PHE A 359 -8.39 -13.41 3.78
C PHE A 359 -7.49 -12.81 4.85
N ILE A 360 -8.08 -12.23 5.89
CA ILE A 360 -7.30 -11.63 6.97
C ILE A 360 -6.50 -12.69 7.73
N SER A 361 -7.11 -13.84 8.01
CA SER A 361 -6.44 -14.95 8.70
C SER A 361 -5.32 -15.58 7.86
N LYS A 362 -5.46 -15.65 6.54
CA LYS A 362 -4.35 -16.03 5.64
C LYS A 362 -3.17 -15.07 5.77
N LEU A 363 -3.41 -13.76 5.72
CA LEU A 363 -2.35 -12.75 5.84
C LEU A 363 -1.68 -12.81 7.23
N MET A 364 -2.46 -12.97 8.31
CA MET A 364 -1.90 -13.13 9.66
C MET A 364 -1.01 -14.37 9.77
N LEU A 365 -1.45 -15.52 9.26
CA LEU A 365 -0.67 -16.77 9.29
C LEU A 365 0.62 -16.68 8.47
N TRP A 366 0.66 -15.80 7.48
CA TRP A 366 1.83 -15.55 6.64
C TRP A 366 2.73 -14.43 7.15
N ASP A 367 2.33 -13.68 8.18
CA ASP A 367 3.03 -12.49 8.71
C ASP A 367 4.55 -12.70 8.85
N ALA A 368 4.96 -13.79 9.50
CA ALA A 368 6.37 -14.11 9.74
C ALA A 368 7.21 -14.29 8.46
N LYS A 369 6.58 -14.65 7.34
CA LYS A 369 7.24 -14.81 6.03
C LYS A 369 7.14 -13.56 5.15
N LEU A 370 6.27 -12.62 5.50
CA LEU A 370 6.10 -11.39 4.75
C LEU A 370 7.30 -10.46 5.01
N HIS A 371 7.85 -9.91 3.93
CA HIS A 371 8.87 -8.87 4.05
C HIS A 371 8.27 -7.57 4.64
N LYS A 372 9.14 -6.70 5.16
CA LYS A 372 8.79 -5.47 5.90
C LYS A 372 7.68 -4.63 5.24
N GLY A 373 7.78 -4.36 3.94
CA GLY A 373 6.77 -3.61 3.18
C GLY A 373 5.39 -4.26 3.16
N ALA A 374 5.31 -5.59 3.04
CA ALA A 374 4.04 -6.33 3.08
C ALA A 374 3.40 -6.32 4.48
N ARG A 375 4.20 -6.50 5.53
CA ARG A 375 3.73 -6.38 6.92
C ARG A 375 3.19 -4.98 7.21
N LYS A 376 3.87 -3.95 6.72
CA LYS A 376 3.42 -2.55 6.84
C LYS A 376 2.02 -2.36 6.22
N VAL A 377 1.81 -2.82 4.97
CA VAL A 377 0.50 -2.72 4.29
C VAL A 377 -0.57 -3.51 5.03
N LEU A 378 -0.26 -4.71 5.54
CA LEU A 378 -1.18 -5.51 6.35
C LEU A 378 -1.60 -4.78 7.63
N HIS A 379 -0.63 -4.24 8.37
CA HIS A 379 -0.89 -3.45 9.57
C HIS A 379 -1.78 -2.25 9.26
N GLU A 380 -1.40 -1.44 8.26
CA GLU A 380 -2.18 -0.29 7.83
C GLU A 380 -3.63 -0.65 7.51
N LEU A 381 -3.86 -1.74 6.77
CA LEU A 381 -5.22 -2.22 6.47
C LEU A 381 -5.98 -2.66 7.74
N ILE A 382 -5.33 -3.34 8.70
CA ILE A 382 -5.97 -3.73 9.96
C ILE A 382 -6.41 -2.49 10.74
N PHE A 383 -5.52 -1.51 10.88
CA PHE A 383 -5.81 -0.28 11.61
C PHE A 383 -6.90 0.53 10.91
N SER A 384 -6.74 0.80 9.61
CA SER A 384 -7.67 1.67 8.87
C SER A 384 -9.05 1.07 8.61
N SER A 385 -9.25 -0.22 8.88
CA SER A 385 -10.54 -0.88 8.70
C SER A 385 -11.07 -1.55 9.98
N PHE A 386 -10.46 -2.65 10.41
CA PHE A 386 -10.96 -3.47 11.51
C PHE A 386 -10.96 -2.72 12.84
N PHE A 387 -9.98 -1.85 13.08
CA PHE A 387 -9.85 -1.21 14.40
C PHE A 387 -10.71 0.03 14.55
N MET A 388 -11.06 0.67 13.44
CA MET A 388 -11.95 1.85 13.38
C MET A 388 -13.35 1.60 13.96
N GLU A 389 -13.82 0.36 13.95
CA GLU A 389 -15.18 0.01 14.37
C GLU A 389 -15.16 -1.12 15.40
N MET A 390 -15.71 -0.86 16.59
CA MET A 390 -15.66 -1.80 17.72
C MET A 390 -16.25 -3.19 17.38
N GLN A 391 -17.25 -3.26 16.51
CA GLN A 391 -17.83 -4.52 16.05
C GLN A 391 -16.80 -5.35 15.26
N TYR A 392 -16.11 -4.74 14.30
CA TYR A 392 -15.11 -5.44 13.48
C TYR A 392 -13.82 -5.70 14.25
N LYS A 393 -13.47 -4.84 15.21
CA LYS A 393 -12.34 -5.07 16.12
C LYS A 393 -12.55 -6.32 16.97
N LYS A 394 -13.78 -6.54 17.44
CA LYS A 394 -14.16 -7.78 18.14
C LYS A 394 -14.04 -9.00 17.24
N LEU A 395 -14.58 -8.94 16.01
CA LEU A 395 -14.49 -10.06 15.05
C LEU A 395 -13.04 -10.38 14.68
N PHE A 396 -12.20 -9.36 14.46
CA PHE A 396 -10.77 -9.54 14.27
C PHE A 396 -10.11 -10.19 15.49
N ALA A 397 -10.43 -9.74 16.71
CA ALA A 397 -9.89 -10.33 17.93
C ALA A 397 -10.22 -11.82 18.05
N VAL A 398 -11.42 -12.25 17.65
CA VAL A 398 -11.82 -13.66 17.61
C VAL A 398 -10.94 -14.46 16.63
N GLU A 399 -10.76 -13.97 15.40
CA GLU A 399 -9.88 -14.62 14.41
C GLU A 399 -8.41 -14.62 14.85
N PHE A 400 -7.93 -13.53 15.46
CA PHE A 400 -6.57 -13.45 16.01
C PHE A 400 -6.34 -14.50 17.10
N VAL A 401 -7.29 -14.66 18.03
CA VAL A 401 -7.21 -15.66 19.10
C VAL A 401 -7.27 -17.08 18.56
N LYS A 402 -8.11 -17.34 17.55
CA LYS A 402 -8.23 -18.64 16.87
C LYS A 402 -6.87 -19.15 16.37
N TYR A 403 -6.02 -18.27 15.84
CA TYR A 403 -4.69 -18.63 15.32
C TYR A 403 -3.52 -18.26 16.23
N TYR A 404 -3.75 -17.66 17.40
CA TYR A 404 -2.71 -17.08 18.25
C TYR A 404 -1.56 -18.05 18.60
N LYS A 405 -1.87 -19.33 18.85
CA LYS A 405 -0.86 -20.36 19.13
C LYS A 405 0.08 -20.59 17.95
N ALA A 406 -0.47 -20.61 16.73
CA ALA A 406 0.33 -20.73 15.51
C ALA A 406 1.16 -19.46 15.28
N LEU A 407 0.55 -18.29 15.43
CA LEU A 407 1.23 -16.99 15.29
C LEU A 407 2.40 -16.85 16.27
N GLN A 408 2.22 -17.23 17.54
CA GLN A 408 3.29 -17.21 18.54
C GLN A 408 4.44 -18.17 18.21
N LYS A 409 4.13 -19.36 17.68
CA LYS A 409 5.16 -20.32 17.26
C LYS A 409 6.00 -19.77 16.11
N GLU A 410 5.36 -19.16 15.11
CA GLU A 410 6.07 -18.54 13.98
C GLU A 410 6.86 -17.32 14.43
N TYR A 411 6.31 -16.48 15.31
CA TYR A 411 7.01 -15.31 15.86
C TYR A 411 8.29 -15.64 16.65
N ILE A 412 8.36 -16.80 17.31
CA ILE A 412 9.59 -17.25 17.99
C ILE A 412 10.71 -17.54 16.97
N ASN A 413 10.35 -18.02 15.77
CA ASN A 413 11.29 -18.32 14.70
C ASN A 413 11.50 -17.15 13.72
N ASP A 414 10.73 -16.08 13.88
CA ASP A 414 10.76 -14.88 13.04
C ASP A 414 12.03 -14.05 13.32
N ASP A 415 12.75 -13.74 12.25
CA ASP A 415 14.00 -13.00 12.24
C ASP A 415 13.86 -11.56 11.71
N HIS A 416 12.63 -11.09 11.49
CA HIS A 416 12.32 -9.74 11.03
C HIS A 416 11.97 -8.80 12.20
N ASP A 417 11.74 -7.52 11.87
CA ASP A 417 11.32 -6.46 12.80
C ASP A 417 10.02 -6.82 13.54
N ARG A 418 10.17 -7.07 14.84
CA ARG A 418 9.10 -7.47 15.76
C ARG A 418 8.03 -6.40 15.95
N VAL A 419 8.34 -5.11 15.71
CA VAL A 419 7.38 -4.01 15.86
C VAL A 419 6.27 -4.09 14.82
N LEU A 420 6.60 -4.61 13.63
CA LEU A 420 5.67 -4.78 12.51
C LEU A 420 5.08 -6.19 12.43
N SER A 421 5.28 -7.04 13.45
CA SER A 421 4.59 -8.33 13.50
C SER A 421 3.14 -8.15 13.95
N VAL A 422 2.24 -8.88 13.33
CA VAL A 422 0.83 -8.99 13.76
C VAL A 422 0.74 -9.44 15.22
N THR A 423 1.69 -10.22 15.74
CA THR A 423 1.72 -10.62 17.16
C THR A 423 1.90 -9.45 18.13
N ALA A 424 2.47 -8.33 17.68
CA ALA A 424 2.56 -7.10 18.48
C ALA A 424 1.16 -6.50 18.78
N LEU A 425 0.13 -6.86 18.01
CA LEU A 425 -1.25 -6.50 18.27
C LEU A 425 -1.85 -7.23 19.47
N SER A 426 -1.17 -8.24 20.04
CA SER A 426 -1.63 -8.97 21.23
C SER A 426 -1.98 -8.05 22.41
N VAL A 427 -1.24 -6.95 22.60
CA VAL A 427 -1.57 -5.93 23.62
C VAL A 427 -2.93 -5.30 23.32
N GLN A 428 -3.14 -4.85 22.08
CA GLN A 428 -4.43 -4.27 21.64
C GLN A 428 -5.59 -5.26 21.79
N MET A 429 -5.36 -6.57 21.66
CA MET A 429 -6.40 -7.59 21.77
C MET A 429 -6.69 -8.00 23.22
N PHE A 430 -5.65 -8.19 24.05
CA PHE A 430 -5.80 -8.79 25.38
C PHE A 430 -5.84 -7.79 26.54
N THR A 431 -5.32 -6.56 26.38
CA THR A 431 -5.31 -5.58 27.46
C THR A 431 -6.48 -4.61 27.43
N VAL A 432 -7.26 -4.59 26.34
CA VAL A 432 -8.44 -3.75 26.22
C VAL A 432 -9.61 -4.41 26.97
N PRO A 433 -10.12 -3.83 28.08
CA PRO A 433 -11.06 -4.53 28.98
C PRO A 433 -12.36 -4.98 28.31
N THR A 434 -12.85 -4.23 27.32
CA THR A 434 -14.06 -4.58 26.57
C THR A 434 -13.85 -5.79 25.66
N LEU A 435 -12.67 -5.89 25.01
CA LEU A 435 -12.30 -7.03 24.19
C LEU A 435 -11.99 -8.26 25.05
N ALA A 436 -11.24 -8.08 26.13
CA ALA A 436 -10.92 -9.17 27.06
C ALA A 436 -12.18 -9.81 27.65
N ARG A 437 -13.18 -9.01 28.08
CA ARG A 437 -14.48 -9.53 28.53
C ARG A 437 -15.19 -10.30 27.43
N HIS A 438 -15.31 -9.72 26.23
CA HIS A 438 -15.95 -10.38 25.10
C HIS A 438 -15.28 -11.72 24.73
N LEU A 439 -13.94 -11.77 24.72
CA LEU A 439 -13.18 -12.99 24.47
C LEU A 439 -13.40 -14.05 25.56
N ILE A 440 -13.44 -13.65 26.84
CA ILE A 440 -13.69 -14.58 27.95
C ILE A 440 -15.13 -15.11 27.91
N GLU A 441 -16.12 -14.23 27.70
CA GLU A 441 -17.54 -14.54 27.73
C GLU A 441 -18.00 -15.38 26.53
N GLU A 442 -17.51 -15.10 25.32
CA GLU A 442 -18.01 -15.73 24.08
C GLU A 442 -17.09 -16.83 23.54
N GLN A 443 -15.80 -16.88 23.91
CA GLN A 443 -14.82 -17.81 23.33
C GLN A 443 -14.11 -18.73 24.33
N ASN A 444 -14.41 -18.66 25.64
CA ASN A 444 -13.80 -19.52 26.66
C ASN A 444 -12.26 -19.58 26.55
N VAL A 445 -11.62 -18.45 26.26
CA VAL A 445 -10.19 -18.38 25.86
C VAL A 445 -9.24 -18.96 26.91
N ILE A 446 -9.65 -18.98 28.20
CA ILE A 446 -8.90 -19.57 29.31
C ILE A 446 -8.72 -21.10 29.16
N ALA A 447 -9.60 -21.80 28.44
CA ALA A 447 -9.51 -23.26 28.24
C ALA A 447 -8.67 -23.68 27.02
N ARG A 448 -8.27 -22.74 26.16
CA ARG A 448 -7.45 -23.01 24.94
C ARG A 448 -5.98 -22.64 25.12
N SER A 449 -5.61 -22.09 26.28
CA SER A 449 -4.24 -21.74 26.67
C SER A 449 -3.47 -22.85 27.40
N GLU A 450 -4.04 -24.05 27.54
CA GLU A 450 -3.35 -25.25 28.04
C GLU A 450 -2.74 -26.10 26.91
#